data_AF-A0A2H3EUN8-F1
#
_entry.id   AF-A0A2H3EUN8-F1
#
_cell.length_a   1.000
_cell.length_b   1.000
_cell.length_c   1.000
_cell.angle_alpha   90.00
_cell.angle_beta   90.00
_cell.angle_gamma   90.00
#
_symmetry.space_group_name_H-M   'P 1'
#
loop_
_entity.id
_entity.type
_entity.pdbx_description
1 polymer ?
#
loop_
_entity_poly.entity_id
_entity_poly.type
_entity_poly.pdbx_seq_one_letter_code
_entity_poly.pdbx_strand_id
1 'polypeptide(L)' 'LTDNDIPHRTQLRECIMEMWQEYLQQLSKDMLGALGKILFTCDLWTNSNLVLFMAVTAHWI' A
#
# COMPACT_ATOMS: atom_id res chain seq x y z
N LEU A 1 19.71 25.90 1.90
CA LEU A 1 18.37 25.29 1.84
C LEU A 1 17.36 26.41 1.78
N THR A 2 16.61 26.46 0.70
CA THR A 2 15.47 27.35 0.46
C THR A 2 14.17 26.60 0.73
N ASP A 3 13.04 27.31 0.85
CA ASP A 3 11.73 26.67 1.06
C ASP A 3 11.39 25.65 -0.03
N ASN A 4 11.84 25.89 -1.26
CA ASN A 4 11.66 24.99 -2.40
C ASN A 4 12.48 23.69 -2.30
N ASP A 5 13.49 23.63 -1.42
CA ASP A 5 14.29 22.42 -1.20
C ASP A 5 13.59 21.43 -0.23
N ILE A 6 12.52 21.88 0.44
CA ILE A 6 11.72 21.05 1.36
C ILE A 6 10.44 20.64 0.64
N PRO A 7 10.20 19.34 0.41
CA PRO A 7 9.02 18.92 -0.33
C PRO A 7 7.75 19.20 0.45
N HIS A 8 6.85 20.00 -0.14
CA HIS A 8 5.56 20.30 0.46
C HIS A 8 4.62 19.09 0.37
N ARG A 9 3.52 19.14 1.12
CA ARG A 9 2.52 18.04 1.22
C ARG A 9 2.11 17.45 -0.15
N THR A 10 1.90 18.30 -1.16
CA THR A 10 1.50 17.85 -2.50
C THR A 10 2.61 17.04 -3.17
N GLN A 11 3.84 17.54 -3.14
CA GLN A 11 5.01 16.87 -3.72
C GLN A 11 5.31 15.55 -3.00
N LEU A 12 5.20 15.53 -1.66
CA LEU A 12 5.34 14.28 -0.89
C LEU A 12 4.28 13.25 -1.26
N ARG A 13 3.02 13.68 -1.42
CA ARG A 13 1.94 12.79 -1.84
C ARG A 13 2.19 12.24 -3.25
N GLU A 14 2.60 13.08 -4.19
CA GLU A 14 2.93 12.67 -5.56
C GLU A 14 4.06 11.64 -5.56
N CYS A 15 5.14 11.92 -4.84
CA CYS A 15 6.28 11.00 -4.69
C CYS A 15 5.86 9.65 -4.06
N ILE A 16 5.05 9.65 -3.00
CA ILE A 16 4.53 8.41 -2.39
C ILE A 16 3.69 7.61 -3.40
N MET A 17 2.86 8.29 -4.19
CA MET A 17 2.01 7.63 -5.19
C MET A 17 2.83 7.06 -6.35
N GLU A 18 3.87 7.77 -6.80
CA GLU A 18 4.79 7.27 -7.84
C GLU A 18 5.50 6.00 -7.37
N MET A 19 6.11 6.04 -6.18
CA MET A 19 6.73 4.86 -5.59
C MET A 19 5.74 3.71 -5.41
N TRP A 20 4.54 4.00 -4.92
CA TRP A 20 3.49 2.99 -4.75
C TRP A 20 3.15 2.28 -6.07
N GLN A 21 3.08 3.00 -7.19
CA GLN A 21 2.81 2.38 -8.50
C GLN A 21 3.91 1.39 -8.89
N GLU A 22 5.17 1.73 -8.66
CA GLU A 22 6.31 0.84 -8.94
C GLU A 22 6.24 -0.44 -8.09
N TYR A 23 6.00 -0.29 -6.78
CA TYR A 23 5.83 -1.43 -5.88
C TYR A 23 4.62 -2.29 -6.26
N LEU A 24 3.51 -1.68 -6.65
CA LEU A 24 2.31 -2.40 -7.06
C LEU A 24 2.56 -3.23 -8.33
N GLN A 25 3.29 -2.69 -9.31
CA GLN A 25 3.67 -3.42 -10.51
C GLN A 25 4.56 -4.62 -10.18
N GLN A 26 5.52 -4.46 -9.26
CA GLN A 26 6.38 -5.56 -8.84
C GLN A 26 5.57 -6.63 -8.08
N LEU A 27 4.76 -6.21 -7.12
CA LEU A 27 3.88 -7.10 -6.35
C LEU A 27 2.96 -7.92 -7.27
N SER A 28 2.40 -7.30 -8.31
CA SER A 28 1.55 -7.98 -9.29
C SER A 28 2.29 -9.12 -10.00
N LYS A 29 3.55 -8.90 -10.39
CA LYS A 29 4.39 -9.95 -11.00
C LYS A 29 4.67 -11.08 -10.02
N ASP A 30 4.99 -10.75 -8.78
CA ASP A 30 5.26 -11.74 -7.73
C ASP A 30 4.02 -12.60 -7.45
N MET A 31 2.84 -11.99 -7.41
CA MET A 31 1.55 -12.68 -7.23
C MET A 31 1.21 -13.59 -8.40
N LEU A 32 1.46 -13.16 -9.64
CA LEU A 32 1.28 -14.02 -10.81
C LEU A 32 2.20 -15.26 -10.74
N GLY A 33 3.42 -15.10 -10.22
CA GLY A 33 4.35 -16.20 -9.99
C GLY A 33 3.89 -17.18 -8.89
N ALA A 34 3.13 -16.70 -7.91
CA ALA A 34 2.65 -17.49 -6.78
C ALA A 34 1.21 -18.03 -6.94
N LEU A 35 0.68 -18.05 -8.17
CA LEU A 35 -0.70 -18.47 -8.43
C LEU A 35 -1.01 -19.84 -7.79
N GLY A 36 -2.10 -19.91 -7.01
CA GLY A 36 -2.50 -21.11 -6.27
C GLY A 36 -1.79 -21.33 -4.93
N LYS A 37 -0.86 -20.44 -4.54
CA LYS A 37 -0.14 -20.46 -3.24
C LYS A 37 -0.23 -19.14 -2.48
N ILE A 38 -1.25 -18.33 -2.79
CA ILE A 38 -1.51 -17.07 -2.11
C ILE A 38 -2.50 -17.34 -0.98
N LEU A 39 -2.09 -17.01 0.24
CA LEU A 39 -2.96 -16.92 1.42
C LEU A 39 -3.17 -15.44 1.73
N PHE A 40 -4.28 -15.08 2.34
CA PHE A 40 -4.48 -13.73 2.85
C PHE A 40 -5.11 -13.74 4.23
N THR A 41 -4.74 -12.76 5.04
CA THR A 41 -5.42 -12.44 6.29
C THR A 41 -6.22 -11.16 6.09
N CYS A 42 -7.41 -11.12 6.67
CA CYS A 42 -8.23 -9.92 6.72
C CYS A 42 -8.43 -9.55 8.19
N ASP A 43 -7.85 -8.44 8.60
CA ASP A 43 -8.10 -7.85 9.91
C ASP A 43 -9.27 -6.88 9.78
N LEU A 44 -10.37 -7.17 10.46
CA LEU A 44 -11.56 -6.32 10.48
C LEU A 44 -11.74 -5.75 11.87
N TRP A 45 -11.97 -4.44 11.95
CA TRP A 45 -12.26 -3.78 13.22
C TRP A 45 -13.12 -2.55 13.00
N THR A 46 -13.77 -2.09 14.07
CA THR A 46 -14.45 -0.80 14.12
C THR A 46 -13.74 0.12 15.09
N ASN A 47 -13.73 1.43 14.83
CA ASN A 47 -13.30 2.39 15.83
C ASN A 47 -14.46 2.81 16.77
N SER A 48 -14.17 3.66 17.75
CA SER A 48 -15.17 4.21 18.68
C SER A 48 -16.29 5.00 18.00
N ASN A 49 -16.06 5.47 16.77
CA ASN A 49 -17.01 6.22 15.96
C ASN A 49 -17.83 5.30 15.04
N LEU A 50 -17.78 3.97 15.25
CA LEU A 50 -18.44 2.95 14.44
C LEU A 50 -18.02 2.96 12.95
N VAL A 51 -16.84 3.49 12.64
CA VAL A 51 -16.25 3.39 11.31
C VAL A 51 -15.63 2.00 11.16
N LEU A 52 -16.05 1.28 10.13
CA LEU A 52 -15.52 -0.04 9.80
C LEU A 52 -14.22 0.09 8.98
N PHE A 53 -13.22 -0.70 9.38
CA PHE A 53 -11.96 -0.85 8.67
C PHE A 53 -11.75 -2.31 8.31
N MET A 54 -11.04 -2.52 7.19
CA MET A 54 -10.56 -3.82 6.75
C MET A 54 -9.13 -3.64 6.23
N ALA A 55 -8.18 -4.33 6.84
CA ALA A 55 -6.84 -4.49 6.29
C ALA A 55 -6.73 -5.88 5.68
N VAL A 56 -6.19 -5.95 4.46
CA VAL A 56 -5.94 -7.21 3.75
C VAL A 56 -4.43 -7.36 3.57
N THR A 57 -3.88 -8.47 4.09
CA THR A 57 -2.46 -8.80 3.94
C THR A 57 -2.33 -10.13 3.19
N ALA A 58 -1.59 -10.14 2.09
CA ALA A 58 -1.30 -11.37 1.35
C ALA A 58 0.03 -11.99 1.83
N HIS A 59 0.09 -13.31 1.83
CA HIS A 59 1.27 -14.13 2.09
C HIS A 59 1.43 -15.11 0.91
N TRP A 60 2.61 -15.16 0.31
CA TRP A 60 2.89 -15.99 -0.86
C TRP A 60 4.31 -16.58 -0.80
N ILE A 61 4.52 -17.73 -1.45
CA ILE A 61 5.79 -18.48 -1.55
C ILE A 61 6.14 -18.70 -3.01
#